data_AF-A0A916MH23-F1
#
_entry.id   AF-A0A916MH23-F1
#
_cell.length_a   1.000
_cell.length_b   1.000
_cell.length_c   1.000
_cell.angle_alpha   90.00
_cell.angle_beta   90.00
_cell.angle_gamma   90.00
#
_symmetry.space_group_name_H-M   'P 1'
#
loop_
_entity.id
_entity.type
_entity.pdbx_description
1 polymer ?
#
loop_
_entity_poly.entity_id
_entity_poly.type
_entity_poly.pdbx_seq_one_letter_code
_entity_poly.pdbx_strand_id
1 'polypeptide(L)' 'SIAQHAERFVLDKHHDIETGRVFPVCGNTWRMLHDTRFAAHFDFIGDFSRHFGLFEGCGGTLPFDSGAAAASATPCC' A
#
# COMPACT_ATOMS: atom_id res chain seq x y z
N SER A 1 4.03 -17.13 -8.14
CA SER A 1 3.63 -16.62 -9.47
C SER A 1 2.12 -16.61 -9.60
N ILE A 2 1.54 -15.59 -10.25
CA ILE A 2 0.09 -15.44 -10.47
C ILE A 2 -0.24 -15.83 -11.92
N ALA A 3 -1.29 -16.62 -12.14
CA ALA A 3 -1.70 -17.04 -13.49
C ALA A 3 -1.99 -15.82 -14.39
N GLN A 4 -1.55 -15.87 -15.65
CA GLN A 4 -1.66 -14.78 -16.64
C GLN A 4 -0.89 -13.49 -16.30
N HIS A 5 -0.14 -13.48 -15.20
CA HIS A 5 0.65 -12.35 -14.69
C HIS A 5 2.08 -12.81 -14.40
N ALA A 6 2.74 -13.39 -15.41
CA ALA A 6 4.04 -14.04 -15.25
C ALA A 6 5.16 -13.03 -14.90
N GLU A 7 5.17 -11.89 -15.59
CA GLU A 7 6.22 -10.86 -15.42
C GLU A 7 5.85 -9.82 -14.36
N ARG A 8 4.56 -9.51 -14.22
CA ARG A 8 4.09 -8.40 -13.40
C ARG A 8 2.64 -8.55 -12.98
N PHE A 9 2.33 -8.11 -11.76
CA PHE A 9 0.99 -8.06 -11.19
C PHE A 9 0.62 -6.64 -10.79
N VAL A 10 -0.45 -6.10 -11.37
CA VAL A 10 -0.99 -4.79 -11.04
C VAL A 10 -2.09 -4.99 -9.99
N LEU A 11 -1.84 -4.61 -8.75
CA LEU A 11 -2.83 -4.70 -7.67
C LEU A 11 -3.84 -3.55 -7.74
N ASP A 12 -3.36 -2.34 -7.97
CA ASP A 12 -4.16 -1.13 -8.16
C ASP A 12 -3.38 -0.09 -8.99
N LYS A 13 -3.87 1.16 -9.05
CA LYS A 13 -3.26 2.26 -9.83
C LYS A 13 -1.82 2.59 -9.41
N HIS A 14 -1.44 2.33 -8.16
CA HIS A 14 -0.14 2.69 -7.58
C HIS A 14 0.79 1.48 -7.38
N HIS A 15 0.24 0.26 -7.36
CA HIS A 15 1.02 -0.95 -7.08
C HIS A 15 1.19 -1.81 -8.33
N ASP A 16 2.33 -1.62 -9.00
CA ASP A 16 2.76 -2.36 -10.17
C ASP A 16 3.96 -3.25 -9.82
N ILE A 17 3.71 -4.53 -9.58
CA ILE A 17 4.61 -5.43 -8.86
C ILE A 17 5.29 -6.40 -9.81
N GLU A 18 6.60 -6.24 -10.00
CA GLU A 18 7.37 -7.10 -10.90
C GLU A 18 7.85 -8.40 -10.23
N THR A 19 7.79 -9.49 -10.97
CA THR A 19 8.21 -10.81 -10.51
C THR A 19 9.71 -10.82 -10.19
N GLY A 20 10.08 -11.40 -9.04
CA GLY A 20 11.48 -11.60 -8.66
C GLY A 20 12.18 -10.35 -8.12
N ARG A 21 11.46 -9.26 -7.86
CA ARG A 21 12.02 -8.05 -7.25
C ARG A 21 11.36 -7.74 -5.91
N VAL A 22 12.18 -7.29 -4.96
CA VAL A 22 11.70 -6.75 -3.69
C VAL A 22 11.18 -5.34 -3.93
N PHE A 23 10.03 -5.02 -3.33
CA PHE A 23 9.44 -3.70 -3.38
C PHE A 23 8.85 -3.36 -1.99
N PRO A 24 9.06 -2.15 -1.47
CA PRO A 24 8.49 -1.73 -0.19
C PRO A 24 6.99 -1.42 -0.35
N VAL A 25 6.21 -1.72 0.67
CA VAL A 25 4.77 -1.43 0.72
C VAL A 25 4.37 -0.88 2.07
N CYS A 26 3.26 -0.14 2.11
CA CYS A 26 2.62 0.24 3.36
C CYS A 26 1.97 -0.98 4.04
N GLY A 27 1.67 -0.85 5.33
CA GLY A 27 1.08 -1.94 6.11
C GLY A 27 -0.27 -2.44 5.59
N ASN A 28 -1.08 -1.56 4.98
CA ASN A 28 -2.37 -1.94 4.41
C ASN A 28 -2.18 -2.85 3.18
N THR A 29 -1.32 -2.45 2.24
CA THR A 29 -1.00 -3.27 1.07
C THR A 29 -0.36 -4.59 1.47
N TRP A 30 0.53 -4.59 2.48
CA TRP A 30 1.08 -5.83 3.03
C TRP A 30 -0.03 -6.80 3.45
N ARG A 31 -1.03 -6.32 4.21
CA ARG A 31 -2.18 -7.14 4.65
C ARG A 31 -3.06 -7.58 3.49
N MET A 32 -3.29 -6.73 2.48
CA MET A 32 -4.05 -7.14 1.29
C MET A 32 -3.39 -8.32 0.57
N LEU A 33 -2.06 -8.34 0.51
CA LEU A 33 -1.31 -9.43 -0.12
C LEU A 33 -1.25 -10.67 0.79
N HIS A 34 -0.97 -10.47 2.08
CA HIS A 34 -0.74 -11.56 3.03
C HIS A 34 -2.02 -12.24 3.53
N ASP A 35 -3.08 -11.48 3.78
CA ASP A 35 -4.29 -12.00 4.45
C ASP A 35 -5.37 -12.44 3.43
N THR A 36 -5.00 -12.63 2.16
CA THR A 36 -5.92 -13.02 1.09
C THR A 36 -5.35 -14.14 0.22
N ARG A 37 -6.09 -14.53 -0.83
CA ARG A 37 -5.66 -15.54 -1.83
C ARG A 37 -4.31 -15.25 -2.49
N PHE A 38 -3.80 -14.01 -2.38
CA PHE A 38 -2.52 -13.61 -2.95
C PHE A 38 -1.31 -14.09 -2.15
N ALA A 39 -1.49 -14.49 -0.89
CA ALA A 39 -0.41 -14.84 0.02
C ALA A 39 0.53 -15.90 -0.56
N ALA A 40 -0.02 -16.93 -1.21
CA ALA A 40 0.73 -18.03 -1.82
C ALA A 40 1.61 -17.62 -3.02
N HIS A 41 1.54 -16.36 -3.45
CA HIS A 41 2.33 -15.80 -4.55
C HIS A 41 3.37 -14.77 -4.08
N PHE A 42 3.22 -14.34 -2.82
CA PHE A 42 4.01 -13.45 -1.96
C PHE A 42 5.16 -14.10 -1.18
N ASP A 43 6.39 -13.59 -1.24
CA ASP A 43 7.35 -13.70 -0.12
C ASP A 43 7.30 -12.40 0.68
N PHE A 44 7.24 -12.52 2.02
CA PHE A 44 7.07 -11.38 2.92
C PHE A 44 8.32 -11.18 3.78
N ILE A 45 8.84 -9.95 3.79
CA ILE A 45 10.04 -9.56 4.53
C ILE A 45 9.65 -8.51 5.59
N GLY A 46 10.02 -8.77 6.84
CA GLY A 46 9.76 -7.88 7.97
C GLY A 46 8.47 -8.23 8.74
N ASP A 47 8.16 -7.39 9.73
CA ASP A 47 7.01 -7.54 10.62
C ASP A 47 6.46 -6.16 11.06
N PHE A 48 5.44 -6.18 11.91
CA PHE A 48 4.79 -4.98 12.45
C PHE A 48 5.28 -4.60 13.86
N SER A 49 6.42 -5.15 14.33
CA SER A 49 6.93 -4.91 15.68
C SER A 49 7.35 -3.45 15.91
N ARG A 50 7.65 -2.71 14.84
CA ARG A 50 8.05 -1.30 14.88
C ARG A 50 7.31 -0.50 13.82
N HIS A 51 6.65 0.57 14.27
CA HIS A 51 6.04 1.56 13.38
C HIS A 51 7.07 2.61 12.93
N PHE A 52 7.25 2.79 11.62
CA PHE A 52 8.21 3.74 11.04
C PHE A 52 7.59 5.07 10.59
N GLY A 53 6.29 5.27 10.80
CA GLY A 53 5.56 6.45 10.35
C GLY A 53 4.82 6.22 9.03
N LEU A 54 4.41 7.33 8.41
CA LEU A 54 3.65 7.31 7.17
C LEU A 54 4.51 6.75 6.02
N PHE A 55 3.93 5.85 5.23
CA PHE A 55 4.59 5.34 4.03
C PHE A 55 4.51 6.38 2.91
N GLU A 56 5.63 6.63 2.23
CA GLU A 56 5.70 7.65 1.18
C GLU A 56 4.64 7.41 0.09
N GLY A 57 3.89 8.46 -0.28
CA GLY A 57 2.82 8.37 -1.26
C GLY A 57 1.52 7.70 -0.77
N CYS A 58 1.48 7.16 0.45
CA CYS A 58 0.30 6.53 1.02
C CYS A 58 -0.25 7.39 2.18
N GLY A 59 -1.10 8.37 1.86
CA GLY A 59 -1.70 9.28 2.85
C GLY A 59 -1.47 10.74 2.49
N GLY A 60 -2.13 11.20 1.43
CA GLY A 60 -2.11 12.61 1.02
C GLY A 60 -2.37 13.56 2.20
N THR A 61 -1.84 14.78 2.08
CA THR A 61 -1.88 15.89 3.05
C THR A 61 -2.98 15.71 4.10
N LEU A 62 -2.56 15.36 5.32
CA LEU A 62 -3.46 15.31 6.46
C LEU A 62 -4.11 16.70 6.60
N PRO A 63 -5.44 16.84 6.48
CA PRO A 63 -6.11 18.14 6.52
C PRO A 63 -6.02 18.84 7.89
N PHE A 64 -5.37 18.20 8.87
CA PHE A 64 -5.19 18.71 10.22
C PHE A 64 -3.72 18.83 10.63
N ASP A 65 -2.77 18.72 9.68
CA ASP A 65 -1.38 19.12 9.91
C ASP A 65 -1.38 20.64 10.10
N SER A 66 -1.46 21.05 11.36
CA SER A 66 -1.95 22.36 11.78
C SER A 66 -0.95 23.44 11.39
N GLY A 67 -1.19 24.07 10.24
CA GLY A 67 -0.28 25.08 9.71
C GLY A 67 -0.73 25.91 8.51
N ALA A 68 -1.93 25.76 7.92
CA ALA A 68 -2.53 26.77 7.05
C ALA A 68 -3.95 26.40 6.58
N ALA A 69 -4.90 27.29 6.89
CA ALA A 69 -6.18 27.56 6.24
C ALA A 69 -7.06 26.39 5.72
N ALA A 70 -8.18 26.21 6.42
CA ALA A 70 -9.32 25.40 6.01
C ALA A 70 -9.84 25.75 4.60
N ALA A 71 -10.04 24.72 3.78
CA ALA A 71 -11.00 24.74 2.68
C ALA A 71 -11.96 23.56 2.88
N SER A 72 -13.23 23.90 3.07
CA SER A 72 -14.34 23.04 3.42
C SER A 72 -14.57 21.94 2.37
N ALA A 73 -14.42 20.68 2.76
CA ALA A 73 -15.01 19.56 2.02
C ALA A 73 -16.09 18.93 2.90
N THR A 74 -17.35 19.27 2.63
CA THR A 74 -18.54 18.63 3.21
C THR A 74 -18.55 17.14 2.87
N PRO A 75 -18.77 16.24 3.84
CA PRO A 75 -19.03 14.84 3.55
C PRO A 75 -20.43 14.70 2.93
N CYS A 76 -20.51 14.06 1.76
CA CYS A 76 -21.77 13.69 1.13
C CYS A 76 -22.25 12.34 1.69
N CYS A 77 -23.57 12.25 1.93
CA CYS A 77 -24.31 11.05 2.32
C CYS A 77 -24.17 9.90 1.32
#